data_AF-A0A840HJH3-F1
#
_entry.id   AF-A0A840HJH3-F1
#
_cell.length_a   1.000
_cell.length_b   1.000
_cell.length_c   1.000
_cell.angle_alpha   90.00
_cell.angle_beta   90.00
_cell.angle_gamma   90.00
#
_symmetry.space_group_name_H-M   'P 1'
#
loop_
_entity.id
_entity.type
_entity.pdbx_description
1 polymer ?
#
loop_
_entity_poly.entity_id
_entity_poly.type
_entity_poly.pdbx_seq_one_letter_code
_entity_poly.pdbx_strand_id
1 'polypeptide(L)' 'MPELSERTKANMDVVLEQTCRQLPHGGDHDSRRFIAERLIEAARAGHTTLGELGIVARHALAEILAKRG' A
#
# COMPACT_ATOMS: atom_id res chain seq x y z
N MET A 1 19.75 6.31 -6.51
CA MET A 1 18.37 5.81 -6.67
C MET A 1 17.51 6.98 -7.12
N PRO A 2 16.68 6.86 -8.16
CA PRO A 2 15.77 7.94 -8.51
C PRO A 2 14.78 8.14 -7.34
N GLU A 3 14.63 9.38 -6.92
CA GLU A 3 13.65 9.74 -5.92
C GLU A 3 12.24 9.50 -6.49
N LEU A 4 11.33 8.96 -5.67
CA LEU A 4 9.93 8.83 -6.07
C LEU A 4 9.35 10.23 -6.31
N SER A 5 8.63 10.40 -7.41
CA SER A 5 7.98 11.68 -7.68
C SER A 5 6.97 12.03 -6.58
N GLU A 6 6.75 13.33 -6.33
CA GLU A 6 5.71 13.78 -5.39
C GLU A 6 4.32 13.23 -5.73
N ARG A 7 4.03 13.07 -7.03
CA ARG A 7 2.80 12.41 -7.50
C ARG A 7 2.73 10.95 -7.06
N THR A 8 3.83 10.21 -7.17
CA THR A 8 3.91 8.82 -6.73
C THR A 8 3.70 8.72 -5.23
N LYS A 9 4.35 9.60 -4.44
CA LYS A 9 4.18 9.67 -2.98
C LYS A 9 2.71 9.94 -2.62
N ALA A 10 2.08 10.94 -3.24
CA ALA A 10 0.67 11.25 -3.03
C ALA A 10 -0.28 10.08 -3.40
N ASN A 11 -0.02 9.38 -4.51
CA ASN A 11 -0.79 8.20 -4.87
C ASN A 11 -0.63 7.08 -3.83
N MET A 12 0.58 6.86 -3.32
CA MET A 12 0.83 5.87 -2.27
C MET A 12 0.09 6.22 -0.98
N ASP A 13 0.08 7.49 -0.56
CA ASP A 13 -0.64 7.93 0.64
C ASP A 13 -2.15 7.68 0.52
N VAL A 14 -2.73 8.04 -0.62
CA VAL A 14 -4.16 7.81 -0.90
C VAL A 14 -4.50 6.33 -0.84
N VAL A 15 -3.71 5.49 -1.51
CA VAL A 15 -3.93 4.03 -1.56
C VAL A 15 -3.73 3.40 -0.19
N LEU A 16 -2.71 3.82 0.56
CA LEU A 16 -2.43 3.32 1.90
C LEU A 16 -3.61 3.61 2.82
N GLU A 17 -4.09 4.85 2.87
CA GLU A 17 -5.27 5.19 3.68
C GLU A 17 -6.51 4.40 3.27
N GLN A 18 -6.83 4.35 1.97
CA GLN A 18 -8.02 3.63 1.48
C GLN A 18 -7.99 2.14 1.82
N THR A 19 -6.81 1.53 1.74
CA THR A 19 -6.63 0.11 2.05
C THR A 19 -6.72 -0.14 3.54
N CYS A 20 -6.05 0.69 4.35
CA CYS A 20 -6.03 0.53 5.80
C CYS A 20 -7.41 0.73 6.43
N ARG A 21 -8.25 1.62 5.88
CA ARG A 21 -9.65 1.81 6.33
C ARG A 21 -10.51 0.53 6.24
N GLN A 22 -10.12 -0.47 5.45
CA GLN A 22 -10.83 -1.75 5.35
C GLN A 22 -10.50 -2.69 6.52
N LEU A 23 -9.44 -2.42 7.28
CA LEU A 23 -9.08 -3.17 8.48
C LEU A 23 -9.83 -2.60 9.70
N PRO A 24 -10.12 -3.44 10.73
CA PRO A 24 -10.63 -2.96 12.00
C PRO A 24 -9.75 -1.85 12.58
N HIS A 25 -10.36 -0.73 12.97
CA HIS A 25 -9.68 0.47 13.49
C HIS A 25 -8.61 1.06 12.55
N GLY A 26 -8.67 0.78 11.25
CA GLY A 26 -7.66 1.27 10.30
C GLY A 26 -6.39 0.41 10.25
N GLY A 27 -6.40 -0.78 10.87
CA GLY A 27 -5.24 -1.67 10.97
C GLY A 27 -4.28 -1.26 12.09
N ASP A 28 -3.54 -2.25 12.61
CA ASP A 28 -2.44 -1.99 13.52
C ASP A 28 -1.21 -1.43 12.79
N HIS A 29 -0.23 -0.98 13.58
CA HIS A 29 1.01 -0.42 13.04
C HIS A 29 1.71 -1.40 12.08
N ASP A 30 1.71 -2.69 12.39
CA ASP A 30 2.38 -3.73 11.58
C ASP A 30 1.68 -3.95 10.23
N SER A 31 0.35 -3.98 10.21
CA SER A 31 -0.44 -4.10 8.97
C SER A 31 -0.22 -2.88 8.07
N ARG A 32 -0.26 -1.67 8.66
CA ARG A 32 -0.02 -0.42 7.91
C ARG A 32 1.39 -0.37 7.35
N ARG A 33 2.38 -0.76 8.15
CA ARG A 33 3.78 -0.86 7.73
C ARG A 33 3.95 -1.85 6.58
N PHE A 34 3.37 -3.04 6.70
CA PHE A 34 3.45 -4.07 5.68
C PHE A 34 2.92 -3.57 4.32
N ILE A 35 1.74 -2.95 4.31
CA ILE A 35 1.14 -2.38 3.08
C ILE A 35 2.04 -1.28 2.51
N ALA A 36 2.56 -0.38 3.36
CA ALA A 36 3.46 0.70 2.93
C ALA A 36 4.76 0.18 2.29
N GLU A 37 5.36 -0.87 2.85
CA GLU A 37 6.56 -1.50 2.29
C GLU A 37 6.29 -2.08 0.89
N ARG A 38 5.16 -2.77 0.69
CA ARG A 38 4.77 -3.28 -0.64
C ARG A 38 4.55 -2.17 -1.66
N LEU A 39 3.97 -1.04 -1.23
CA LEU A 39 3.79 0.13 -2.09
C LEU A 39 5.13 0.77 -2.49
N ILE A 40 6.09 0.86 -1.56
CA ILE A 40 7.44 1.35 -1.85
C ILE A 40 8.14 0.44 -2.87
N GLU A 41 8.06 -0.88 -2.70
CA GLU A 41 8.63 -1.85 -3.63
C GLU A 41 8.02 -1.73 -5.03
N ALA A 42 6.69 -1.62 -5.12
CA ALA A 42 5.99 -1.45 -6.39
C ALA A 42 6.36 -0.13 -7.08
N ALA A 43 6.42 0.97 -6.33
CA ALA A 43 6.82 2.27 -6.84
C ALA A 43 8.26 2.26 -7.37
N ARG A 44 9.16 1.55 -6.68
CA ARG A 44 10.55 1.35 -7.14
C ARG A 44 10.63 0.48 -8.39
N ALA A 45 9.71 -0.46 -8.57
CA ALA A 45 9.60 -1.30 -9.76
C ALA A 45 8.97 -0.57 -10.96
N GLY A 46 8.49 0.67 -10.78
CA GLY A 46 7.92 1.51 -11.84
C GLY A 46 6.39 1.64 -11.80
N HIS A 47 5.71 0.98 -10.86
CA HIS A 47 4.27 1.13 -10.66
C HIS A 47 3.97 2.44 -9.95
N THR A 48 3.58 3.47 -10.70
CA THR A 48 3.47 4.83 -10.17
C THR A 48 2.05 5.38 -10.24
N THR A 49 1.15 4.70 -10.95
CA THR A 49 -0.24 5.12 -11.05
C THR A 49 -1.06 4.67 -9.84
N LEU A 50 -2.13 5.41 -9.55
CA LEU A 50 -3.06 5.08 -8.47
C LEU A 50 -3.67 3.68 -8.65
N GLY A 51 -3.96 3.28 -9.89
CA GLY A 51 -4.54 1.98 -10.20
C GLY A 51 -3.59 0.82 -9.91
N GLU A 52 -2.34 0.90 -10.36
CA GLU A 52 -1.33 -0.14 -10.12
C GLU A 52 -1.01 -0.28 -8.64
N LEU A 53 -0.77 0.84 -7.94
CA LEU A 53 -0.52 0.85 -6.51
C LEU A 53 -1.72 0.29 -5.73
N GLY A 54 -2.95 0.61 -6.18
CA GLY A 54 -4.18 0.06 -5.61
C GLY A 54 -4.31 -1.46 -5.74
N ILE A 55 -3.83 -2.05 -6.83
CA ILE A 55 -3.79 -3.51 -6.99
C ILE A 55 -2.84 -4.13 -5.96
N VAL A 56 -1.64 -3.57 -5.82
CA VAL A 56 -0.62 -4.06 -4.87
C VAL A 56 -1.12 -3.97 -3.43
N ALA A 57 -1.75 -2.86 -3.05
CA ALA A 57 -2.27 -2.69 -1.70
C ALA A 57 -3.42 -3.66 -1.39
N ARG A 58 -4.31 -3.94 -2.35
CA ARG A 58 -5.37 -4.94 -2.18
C ARG A 58 -4.82 -6.35 -2.02
N HIS A 59 -3.76 -6.70 -2.75
CA HIS A 59 -3.06 -7.98 -2.58
C HIS A 59 -2.44 -8.08 -1.18
N ALA A 60 -1.72 -7.04 -0.75
CA ALA A 60 -1.12 -6.99 0.60
C ALA A 60 -2.19 -7.10 1.70
N LEU A 61 -3.33 -6.45 1.53
CA LEU A 61 -4.47 -6.56 2.44
C LEU A 61 -5.03 -7.99 2.48
N ALA A 62 -5.22 -8.63 1.33
CA ALA A 62 -5.68 -10.01 1.25
C ALA A 62 -4.72 -10.98 1.98
N GLU A 63 -3.40 -10.78 1.86
CA GLU A 63 -2.41 -11.55 2.61
C GLU A 63 -2.53 -11.38 4.13
N ILE A 64 -2.78 -10.15 4.61
CA ILE A 64 -3.01 -9.88 6.03
C ILE A 64 -4.28 -10.61 6.51
N LEU A 65 -5.37 -10.52 5.75
CA LEU A 65 -6.64 -11.14 6.10
C LEU A 65 -6.55 -12.67 6.08
N ALA A 66 -5.84 -13.25 5.12
CA ALA A 66 -5.62 -14.69 5.03
C ALA A 66 -4.79 -15.26 6.19
N LYS A 67 -3.89 -14.46 6.78
CA LYS A 67 -3.08 -14.86 7.96
C LYS A 67 -3.85 -14.75 9.28
N ARG A 68 -5.03 -14.11 9.29
CA ARG A 68 -5.85 -13.86 10.49
C ARG A 68 -7.06 -14.80 10.63
N GLY A 69 -7.34 -15.62 9.62
CA GLY A 69 -8.36 -16.69 9.67
C GLY A 69 -7.75 -18.02 10.04
#